data_AF-A2G3U1-F1
#
_entry.id   AF-A2G3U1-F1
#
_cell.length_a   1.000
_cell.length_b   1.000
_cell.length_c   1.000
_cell.angle_alpha   90.00
_cell.angle_beta   90.00
_cell.angle_gamma   90.00
#
_symmetry.space_group_name_H-M   'P 1'
#
loop_
_entity.id
_entity.type
_entity.pdbx_description
1 polymer ?
#
loop_
_entity_poly.entity_id
_entity_poly.type
_entity_poly.pdbx_seq_one_letter_code
_entity_poly.pdbx_strand_id
1 'polypeptide(L)'
;MRTLYSILTRGLKNRIENVLKEITILDQQIPYFATAPGFHQDIHLLYTHLRNVKATLSDLMMTYLTKFEKSADPDINISKALKLHLEIFNSHEFMILSRELLGHHSSIATIIGNEYEKITKNLDEATDAQLRMVSLIFPYEFVLNMLADQKFLKSYMSFCLKYTTINNTYYINEVFKLIQVYHKAHSDQYQTLYFTPDAPMFFELAEHLIGLFNSEIMIETQIDKLTDFQILQKCMMISKSGPQTCGLNENLLNNLLNHKIERIDVHYLRSTMNSLPDITYEPIDIPALQHISFELRKTQLQCCPTEMLHCIANTLKWISDALTAGGKAAGADEIFQFYVYIISSTHVICIQTLINFMETYVYEGLRETKYPFLISQTKIALDFIDARMIAVEPYLLFPFKYPPERMQNIIKLADDNPVFLTGFEVIAFPTFSFYYENFFPSLIYYTGNDDDNVKAYKYKVTDGFNLISPKCPNFENVATVDGTFFQLSNQEDIDYIIMDQKVPGPLLERINLASFLMKNLEKIPNKPRFSLLLEQTKNIISDFGKDGSSNPCLEIRIIIAEIQKSLVILNFLPAQFHIDGTFSDSTVLALQKYLKNSKNFVINKKIYFDLIKFLSP
;
A
#
# COMPACT_ATOMS: atom_id res chain seq x y z
N MET A 1 5.46 -10.21 -18.25
CA MET A 1 5.24 -9.44 -19.50
C MET A 1 3.81 -8.91 -19.45
N ARG A 2 3.57 -7.59 -19.54
CA ARG A 2 2.19 -7.03 -19.49
C ARG A 2 1.46 -7.36 -20.79
N THR A 3 0.37 -8.12 -20.72
CA THR A 3 -0.52 -8.35 -21.87
C THR A 3 -1.56 -7.24 -21.96
N LEU A 4 -2.11 -7.00 -23.16
CA LEU A 4 -3.17 -6.02 -23.35
C LEU A 4 -4.39 -6.33 -22.47
N TYR A 5 -4.76 -7.61 -22.38
CA TYR A 5 -5.81 -8.08 -21.47
C TYR A 5 -5.52 -7.63 -20.05
N SER A 6 -4.33 -7.97 -19.52
CA SER A 6 -3.96 -7.66 -18.13
C SER A 6 -3.98 -6.16 -17.82
N ILE A 7 -3.53 -5.30 -18.75
CA ILE A 7 -3.52 -3.86 -18.57
C ILE A 7 -4.96 -3.32 -18.47
N LEU A 8 -5.82 -3.73 -19.40
CA LEU A 8 -7.21 -3.29 -19.43
C LEU A 8 -7.99 -3.76 -18.21
N THR A 9 -7.93 -5.05 -17.89
CA THR A 9 -8.74 -5.61 -16.80
C THR A 9 -8.23 -5.16 -15.44
N ARG A 10 -6.91 -5.12 -15.21
CA ARG A 10 -6.34 -4.66 -13.92
C ARG A 10 -6.64 -3.17 -13.70
N GLY A 11 -6.34 -2.32 -14.67
CA GLY A 11 -6.59 -0.87 -14.53
C GLY A 11 -8.08 -0.54 -14.31
N LEU A 12 -8.98 -1.21 -15.04
CA LEU A 12 -10.42 -1.03 -14.82
C LEU A 12 -10.89 -1.53 -13.45
N LYS A 13 -10.44 -2.72 -13.01
CA LYS A 13 -10.78 -3.25 -11.67
C LYS A 13 -10.36 -2.29 -10.57
N ASN A 14 -9.12 -1.81 -10.63
CA ASN A 14 -8.58 -0.87 -9.66
C ASN A 14 -9.38 0.45 -9.67
N ARG A 15 -9.72 0.96 -10.86
CA ARG A 15 -10.52 2.19 -10.94
C ARG A 15 -11.94 2.00 -10.41
N ILE A 16 -12.58 0.87 -10.70
CA ILE A 16 -13.90 0.52 -10.14
C ILE A 16 -13.82 0.51 -8.62
N GLU A 17 -12.83 -0.17 -8.04
CA GLU A 17 -12.63 -0.24 -6.60
C GLU A 17 -12.44 1.16 -5.99
N ASN A 18 -11.57 1.98 -6.59
CA ASN A 18 -11.33 3.35 -6.13
C ASN A 18 -12.60 4.21 -6.21
N VAL A 19 -13.39 4.10 -7.28
CA VAL A 19 -14.66 4.82 -7.41
C VAL A 19 -15.68 4.34 -6.37
N LEU A 20 -15.76 3.04 -6.07
CA LEU A 20 -16.64 2.52 -5.02
C LEU A 20 -16.24 3.01 -3.62
N LYS A 21 -14.93 3.08 -3.34
CA LYS A 21 -14.41 3.71 -2.11
C LYS A 21 -14.75 5.20 -2.06
N GLU A 22 -14.63 5.90 -3.19
CA GLU A 22 -14.99 7.32 -3.28
C GLU A 22 -16.49 7.56 -3.04
N ILE A 23 -17.36 6.69 -3.56
CA ILE A 23 -18.81 6.73 -3.26
C ILE A 23 -19.06 6.53 -1.76
N THR A 24 -18.34 5.60 -1.12
CA THR A 24 -18.46 5.35 0.32
C THR A 24 -18.04 6.57 1.14
N ILE A 25 -16.97 7.24 0.73
CA ILE A 25 -16.55 8.53 1.32
C ILE A 25 -17.65 9.58 1.14
N LEU A 26 -18.20 9.72 -0.07
CA LEU A 26 -19.25 10.70 -0.37
C LEU A 26 -20.53 10.44 0.44
N ASP A 27 -20.93 9.18 0.61
CA ASP A 27 -22.11 8.80 1.42
C ASP A 27 -21.96 9.20 2.89
N GLN A 28 -20.71 9.18 3.40
CA GLN A 28 -20.40 9.65 4.75
C GLN A 28 -20.21 11.17 4.80
N GLN A 29 -19.72 11.80 3.73
CA GLN A 29 -19.37 13.22 3.68
C GLN A 29 -20.58 14.14 3.44
N ILE A 30 -21.46 13.80 2.48
CA ILE A 30 -22.61 14.61 2.04
C ILE A 30 -23.54 15.03 3.20
N PRO A 31 -23.88 14.14 4.15
CA PRO A 31 -24.78 14.49 5.25
C PRO A 31 -24.28 15.64 6.13
N TYR A 32 -22.97 15.93 6.12
CA TYR A 32 -22.35 16.97 6.93
C TYR A 32 -22.23 18.33 6.22
N PHE A 33 -22.27 18.38 4.88
CA PHE A 33 -21.96 19.61 4.14
C PHE A 33 -22.89 20.77 4.43
N ALA A 34 -24.17 20.51 4.68
CA ALA A 34 -25.14 21.57 4.89
C ALA A 34 -24.94 22.35 6.21
N THR A 35 -24.26 21.74 7.19
CA THR A 35 -23.99 22.35 8.50
C THR A 35 -22.51 22.54 8.79
N ALA A 36 -21.62 22.09 7.89
CA ALA A 36 -20.19 22.28 7.99
C ALA A 36 -19.81 23.77 7.94
N PRO A 37 -18.85 24.23 8.76
CA PRO A 37 -18.39 25.61 8.75
C PRO A 37 -17.74 25.95 7.39
N GLY A 38 -18.10 27.10 6.82
CA GLY A 38 -17.60 27.55 5.52
C GLY A 38 -18.36 27.00 4.31
N PHE A 39 -19.41 26.19 4.53
CA PHE A 39 -20.20 25.59 3.45
C PHE A 39 -21.62 26.16 3.37
N HIS A 40 -22.18 26.10 2.15
CA HIS A 40 -23.55 26.52 1.83
C HIS A 40 -24.36 25.35 1.28
N GLN A 41 -25.69 25.48 1.32
CA GLN A 41 -26.64 24.44 0.88
C GLN A 41 -26.40 23.99 -0.58
N ASP A 42 -25.92 24.88 -1.45
CA ASP A 42 -25.64 24.56 -2.85
C ASP A 42 -24.52 23.51 -3.00
N ILE A 43 -23.58 23.46 -2.06
CA ILE A 43 -22.49 22.48 -2.08
C ILE A 43 -23.03 21.08 -1.77
N HIS A 44 -23.99 20.97 -0.86
CA HIS A 44 -24.65 19.69 -0.57
C HIS A 44 -25.33 19.12 -1.82
N LEU A 45 -26.02 19.96 -2.61
CA LEU A 45 -26.64 19.54 -3.87
C LEU A 45 -25.59 19.11 -4.89
N LEU A 46 -24.53 19.92 -5.07
CA LEU A 46 -23.43 19.62 -5.99
C LEU A 46 -22.80 18.24 -5.70
N TYR A 47 -22.46 17.97 -4.44
CA TYR A 47 -21.82 16.71 -4.06
C TYR A 47 -22.76 15.51 -4.13
N THR A 48 -24.07 15.72 -3.93
CA THR A 48 -25.08 14.68 -4.18
C THR A 48 -25.09 14.27 -5.66
N HIS A 49 -25.03 15.23 -6.57
CA HIS A 49 -24.94 14.93 -8.00
C HIS A 49 -23.60 14.31 -8.40
N LEU A 50 -22.47 14.77 -7.84
CA LEU A 50 -21.15 14.14 -8.06
C LEU A 50 -21.15 12.68 -7.64
N ARG A 51 -21.75 12.37 -6.49
CA ARG A 51 -21.92 10.99 -6.01
C ARG A 51 -22.73 10.15 -7.01
N ASN A 52 -23.84 10.66 -7.54
CA ASN A 52 -24.65 9.96 -8.53
C ASN A 52 -23.91 9.73 -9.87
N VAL A 53 -23.08 10.68 -10.30
CA VAL A 53 -22.15 10.51 -11.44
C VAL A 53 -21.19 9.35 -11.17
N LYS A 54 -20.55 9.31 -9.99
CA LYS A 54 -19.61 8.24 -9.62
C LYS A 54 -20.29 6.87 -9.55
N ALA A 55 -21.50 6.79 -9.00
CA ALA A 55 -22.29 5.55 -8.97
C ALA A 55 -22.58 5.03 -10.39
N THR A 56 -23.04 5.92 -11.29
CA THR A 56 -23.31 5.56 -12.69
C THR A 56 -22.05 5.16 -13.44
N LEU A 57 -20.94 5.88 -13.21
CA LEU A 57 -19.64 5.55 -13.78
C LEU A 57 -19.16 4.16 -13.35
N SER A 58 -19.33 3.81 -12.07
CA SER A 58 -18.98 2.48 -11.55
C SER A 58 -19.74 1.38 -12.29
N ASP A 59 -21.05 1.52 -12.45
CA ASP A 59 -21.88 0.54 -13.16
C ASP A 59 -21.54 0.47 -14.66
N LEU A 60 -21.23 1.61 -15.29
CA LEU A 60 -20.77 1.66 -16.68
C LEU A 60 -19.47 0.88 -16.88
N MET A 61 -18.48 1.13 -16.00
CA MET A 61 -17.19 0.41 -16.03
C MET A 61 -17.35 -1.08 -15.74
N MET A 62 -18.21 -1.44 -14.78
CA MET A 62 -18.52 -2.84 -14.45
C MET A 62 -19.19 -3.58 -15.59
N THR A 63 -20.15 -2.94 -16.26
CA THR A 63 -20.83 -3.47 -17.45
C THR A 63 -19.81 -3.74 -18.55
N TYR A 64 -18.90 -2.78 -18.78
CA TYR A 64 -17.82 -2.94 -19.75
C TYR A 64 -16.90 -4.10 -19.37
N LEU A 65 -16.38 -4.12 -18.14
CA LEU A 65 -15.44 -5.11 -17.65
C LEU A 65 -16.03 -6.53 -17.74
N THR A 66 -17.26 -6.73 -17.28
CA THR A 66 -17.94 -8.02 -17.29
C THR A 66 -18.10 -8.57 -18.71
N LYS A 67 -18.50 -7.72 -19.66
CA LYS A 67 -18.65 -8.13 -21.07
C LYS A 67 -17.29 -8.39 -21.72
N PHE A 68 -16.29 -7.59 -21.38
CA PHE A 68 -14.93 -7.75 -21.90
C PHE A 68 -14.32 -9.06 -21.41
N GLU A 69 -14.30 -9.33 -20.11
CA GLU A 69 -13.75 -10.56 -19.53
C GLU A 69 -14.46 -11.82 -20.02
N LYS A 70 -15.78 -11.77 -20.24
CA LYS A 70 -16.54 -12.89 -20.78
C LYS A 70 -16.17 -13.24 -22.24
N SER A 71 -15.69 -12.26 -23.01
CA SER A 71 -15.55 -12.38 -24.46
C SER A 71 -14.10 -12.31 -24.95
N ALA A 72 -13.19 -11.75 -24.15
CA ALA A 72 -11.80 -11.55 -24.49
C ALA A 72 -10.94 -12.76 -24.12
N ASP A 73 -10.04 -13.13 -25.01
CA ASP A 73 -8.98 -14.10 -24.75
C ASP A 73 -7.85 -13.43 -23.93
N PRO A 74 -7.20 -14.11 -22.98
CA PRO A 74 -6.03 -13.58 -22.26
C PRO A 74 -4.89 -13.07 -23.18
N ASP A 75 -4.74 -13.66 -24.36
CA ASP A 75 -3.74 -13.32 -25.38
C ASP A 75 -4.32 -12.42 -26.49
N ILE A 76 -5.40 -11.69 -26.21
CA ILE A 76 -6.06 -10.81 -27.17
C ILE A 76 -5.09 -9.75 -27.71
N ASN A 77 -5.01 -9.66 -29.04
CA ASN A 77 -4.26 -8.60 -29.72
C ASN A 77 -5.09 -7.32 -29.84
N ILE A 78 -4.41 -6.20 -30.14
CA ILE A 78 -5.05 -4.87 -30.24
C ILE A 78 -6.25 -4.90 -31.21
N SER A 79 -6.11 -5.48 -32.40
CA SER A 79 -7.19 -5.47 -33.40
C SER A 79 -8.47 -6.16 -32.92
N LYS A 80 -8.33 -7.33 -32.26
CA LYS A 80 -9.46 -8.05 -31.67
C LYS A 80 -10.05 -7.28 -30.47
N ALA A 81 -9.20 -6.72 -29.62
CA ALA A 81 -9.64 -5.92 -28.47
C ALA A 81 -10.41 -4.68 -28.89
N LEU A 82 -9.98 -3.98 -29.95
CA LEU A 82 -10.69 -2.83 -30.52
C LEU A 82 -12.08 -3.22 -31.03
N LYS A 83 -12.19 -4.35 -31.73
CA LYS A 83 -13.48 -4.84 -32.22
C LYS A 83 -14.43 -5.12 -31.05
N LEU A 84 -13.95 -5.84 -30.05
CA LEU A 84 -14.74 -6.16 -28.86
C LEU A 84 -15.14 -4.90 -28.08
N HIS A 85 -14.22 -3.94 -27.92
CA HIS A 85 -14.51 -2.66 -27.28
C HIS A 85 -15.68 -1.94 -27.96
N LEU A 86 -15.63 -1.80 -29.29
CA LEU A 86 -16.69 -1.15 -30.06
C LEU A 86 -18.01 -1.93 -30.00
N GLU A 87 -17.96 -3.27 -30.01
CA GLU A 87 -19.15 -4.11 -29.82
C GLU A 87 -19.80 -3.87 -28.44
N ILE A 88 -18.99 -3.73 -27.38
CA ILE A 88 -19.47 -3.44 -26.02
C ILE A 88 -20.03 -2.02 -25.92
N PHE A 89 -19.31 -1.02 -26.45
CA PHE A 89 -19.73 0.39 -26.46
C PHE A 89 -21.07 0.59 -27.16
N ASN A 90 -21.31 -0.15 -28.25
CA ASN A 90 -22.58 -0.10 -29.00
C ASN A 90 -23.67 -0.99 -28.38
N SER A 91 -23.41 -1.68 -27.27
CA SER A 91 -24.42 -2.50 -26.62
C SER A 91 -25.49 -1.64 -25.95
N HIS A 92 -26.75 -2.09 -25.99
CA HIS A 92 -27.88 -1.32 -25.49
C HIS A 92 -27.72 -0.87 -24.03
N GLU A 93 -27.25 -1.77 -23.17
CA GLU A 93 -27.01 -1.51 -21.75
C GLU A 93 -25.94 -0.44 -21.51
N PHE A 94 -24.82 -0.49 -22.25
CA PHE A 94 -23.76 0.50 -22.15
C PHE A 94 -24.26 1.88 -22.59
N MET A 95 -25.05 1.94 -23.67
CA MET A 95 -25.65 3.17 -24.17
C MET A 95 -26.68 3.78 -23.21
N ILE A 96 -27.45 2.96 -22.50
CA ILE A 96 -28.38 3.44 -21.45
C ILE A 96 -27.59 4.09 -20.31
N LEU A 97 -26.60 3.38 -19.74
CA LEU A 97 -25.79 3.90 -18.63
C LEU A 97 -24.99 5.14 -19.04
N SER A 98 -24.50 5.20 -20.29
CA SER A 98 -23.84 6.39 -20.82
C SER A 98 -24.79 7.58 -20.85
N ARG A 99 -26.05 7.41 -21.27
CA ARG A 99 -27.04 8.50 -21.26
C ARG A 99 -27.41 8.95 -19.85
N GLU A 100 -27.53 8.02 -18.91
CA GLU A 100 -27.74 8.34 -17.49
C GLU A 100 -26.58 9.16 -16.92
N LEU A 101 -25.34 8.75 -17.21
CA LEU A 101 -24.12 9.45 -16.81
C LEU A 101 -24.12 10.90 -17.34
N LEU A 102 -24.45 11.07 -18.62
CA LEU A 102 -24.53 12.39 -19.25
C LEU A 102 -25.66 13.25 -18.68
N GLY A 103 -26.79 12.65 -18.30
CA GLY A 103 -27.89 13.36 -17.64
C GLY A 103 -27.50 13.91 -16.27
N HIS A 104 -26.81 13.10 -15.45
CA HIS A 104 -26.27 13.57 -14.17
C HIS A 104 -25.17 14.64 -14.36
N HIS A 105 -24.28 14.45 -15.33
CA HIS A 105 -23.24 15.43 -15.66
C HIS A 105 -23.84 16.78 -16.09
N SER A 106 -24.88 16.78 -16.93
CA SER A 106 -25.59 18.00 -17.34
C SER A 106 -26.24 18.72 -16.17
N SER A 107 -26.73 17.98 -15.17
CA SER A 107 -27.28 18.56 -13.94
C SER A 107 -26.21 19.32 -13.14
N ILE A 108 -25.01 18.74 -13.02
CA ILE A 108 -23.86 19.41 -12.38
C ILE A 108 -23.50 20.67 -13.16
N ALA A 109 -23.33 20.57 -14.48
CA ALA A 109 -23.01 21.70 -15.32
C ALA A 109 -24.04 22.84 -15.22
N THR A 110 -25.30 22.52 -14.93
CA THR A 110 -26.34 23.53 -14.66
C THR A 110 -26.14 24.23 -13.32
N ILE A 111 -25.78 23.48 -12.27
CA ILE A 111 -25.56 24.02 -10.91
C ILE A 111 -24.39 25.00 -10.89
N ILE A 112 -23.28 24.65 -11.54
CA ILE A 112 -22.04 25.47 -11.52
C ILE A 112 -21.80 26.25 -12.81
N GLY A 113 -22.77 26.26 -13.74
CA GLY A 113 -22.60 26.77 -15.10
C GLY A 113 -22.07 28.20 -15.18
N ASN A 114 -22.55 29.10 -14.31
CA ASN A 114 -22.07 30.49 -14.29
C ASN A 114 -20.61 30.61 -13.83
N GLU A 115 -20.22 29.83 -12.82
CA GLU A 115 -18.83 29.80 -12.32
C GLU A 115 -17.91 29.14 -13.34
N TYR A 116 -18.38 28.04 -13.94
CA TYR A 116 -17.68 27.33 -15.00
C TYR A 116 -17.43 28.23 -16.21
N GLU A 117 -18.46 28.89 -16.76
CA GLU A 117 -18.28 29.80 -17.90
C GLU A 117 -17.32 30.95 -17.59
N LYS A 118 -17.36 31.47 -16.36
CA LYS A 118 -16.42 32.51 -15.92
C LYS A 118 -14.98 31.98 -15.96
N ILE A 119 -14.74 30.80 -15.41
CA ILE A 119 -13.39 30.23 -15.27
C ILE A 119 -12.84 29.75 -16.62
N THR A 120 -13.68 29.16 -17.47
CA THR A 120 -13.21 28.58 -18.74
C THR A 120 -13.12 29.57 -19.89
N LYS A 121 -13.85 30.70 -19.84
CA LYS A 121 -13.81 31.74 -20.88
C LYS A 121 -12.88 32.91 -20.55
N ASN A 122 -12.40 33.02 -19.31
CA ASN A 122 -11.50 34.10 -18.89
C ASN A 122 -10.04 33.65 -18.95
N LEU A 123 -9.28 34.20 -19.91
CA LEU A 123 -7.86 33.91 -20.11
C LEU A 123 -6.95 34.43 -18.98
N ASP A 124 -7.46 35.32 -18.13
CA ASP A 124 -6.72 35.87 -16.98
C ASP A 124 -6.86 35.00 -15.71
N GLU A 125 -7.69 33.96 -15.73
CA GLU A 125 -7.82 33.03 -14.60
C GLU A 125 -6.59 32.13 -14.51
N ALA A 126 -6.18 31.82 -13.27
CA ALA A 126 -5.01 30.99 -13.05
C ALA A 126 -5.23 29.56 -13.57
N THR A 127 -4.19 28.97 -14.19
CA THR A 127 -4.23 27.63 -14.78
C THR A 127 -4.77 26.58 -13.81
N ASP A 128 -4.44 26.65 -12.52
CA ASP A 128 -4.95 25.72 -11.50
C ASP A 128 -6.46 25.86 -11.24
N ALA A 129 -7.05 27.05 -11.42
CA ALA A 129 -8.50 27.23 -11.34
C ALA A 129 -9.21 26.54 -12.51
N GLN A 130 -8.63 26.61 -13.71
CA GLN A 130 -9.14 25.93 -14.90
C GLN A 130 -9.03 24.41 -14.79
N LEU A 131 -7.90 23.89 -14.30
CA LEU A 131 -7.71 22.44 -14.06
C LEU A 131 -8.69 21.92 -12.99
N ARG A 132 -8.92 22.68 -11.93
CA ARG A 132 -9.89 22.31 -10.89
C ARG A 132 -11.30 22.08 -11.47
N MET A 133 -11.66 22.76 -12.56
CA MET A 133 -12.93 22.54 -13.24
C MET A 133 -13.00 21.18 -13.93
N VAL A 134 -11.90 20.62 -14.44
CA VAL A 134 -11.90 19.26 -15.03
C VAL A 134 -12.12 18.20 -13.96
N SER A 135 -11.51 18.38 -12.79
CA SER A 135 -11.76 17.46 -11.67
C SER A 135 -13.14 17.62 -11.02
N LEU A 136 -13.76 18.81 -11.13
CA LEU A 136 -15.13 19.05 -10.67
C LEU A 136 -16.20 18.62 -11.69
N ILE A 137 -15.94 18.87 -12.98
CA ILE A 137 -16.78 18.52 -14.13
C ILE A 137 -15.90 17.74 -15.11
N PHE A 138 -15.75 16.44 -14.84
CA PHE A 138 -14.99 15.60 -15.74
C PHE A 138 -15.74 15.47 -17.09
N PRO A 139 -15.10 15.75 -18.25
CA PRO A 139 -15.79 15.88 -19.53
C PRO A 139 -16.14 14.51 -20.15
N TYR A 140 -17.04 13.78 -19.50
CA TYR A 140 -17.42 12.41 -19.87
C TYR A 140 -17.91 12.31 -21.32
N GLU A 141 -18.67 13.28 -21.80
CA GLU A 141 -19.17 13.27 -23.18
C GLU A 141 -18.03 13.25 -24.20
N PHE A 142 -17.03 14.12 -24.01
CA PHE A 142 -15.86 14.20 -24.86
C PHE A 142 -15.02 12.91 -24.76
N VAL A 143 -14.81 12.38 -23.56
CA VAL A 143 -14.05 11.15 -23.35
C VAL A 143 -14.75 9.93 -23.96
N LEU A 144 -16.07 9.79 -23.80
CA LEU A 144 -16.82 8.69 -24.40
C LEU A 144 -16.75 8.73 -25.93
N ASN A 145 -16.87 9.91 -26.54
CA ASN A 145 -16.72 10.09 -27.99
C ASN A 145 -15.31 9.71 -28.47
N MET A 146 -14.26 10.11 -27.73
CA MET A 146 -12.88 9.71 -28.02
C MET A 146 -12.69 8.19 -27.96
N LEU A 147 -13.22 7.54 -26.92
CA LEU A 147 -13.10 6.09 -26.75
C LEU A 147 -13.88 5.32 -27.82
N ALA A 148 -14.98 5.88 -28.33
CA ALA A 148 -15.73 5.31 -29.45
C ALA A 148 -15.01 5.44 -30.82
N ASP A 149 -14.00 6.31 -30.94
CA ASP A 149 -13.24 6.46 -32.19
C ASP A 149 -12.12 5.41 -32.32
N GLN A 150 -12.20 4.61 -33.38
CA GLN A 150 -11.27 3.50 -33.60
C GLN A 150 -9.81 3.97 -33.80
N LYS A 151 -9.58 5.14 -34.41
CA LYS A 151 -8.21 5.64 -34.68
C LYS A 151 -7.55 6.14 -33.41
N PHE A 152 -8.30 6.90 -32.61
CA PHE A 152 -7.91 7.36 -31.29
C PHE A 152 -7.58 6.15 -30.42
N LEU A 153 -8.54 5.23 -30.25
CA LEU A 153 -8.40 4.10 -29.35
C LEU A 153 -7.22 3.19 -29.72
N LYS A 154 -6.99 2.94 -31.02
CA LYS A 154 -5.83 2.15 -31.48
C LYS A 154 -4.50 2.78 -31.06
N SER A 155 -4.37 4.10 -31.24
CA SER A 155 -3.15 4.83 -30.89
C SER A 155 -2.95 4.86 -29.38
N TYR A 156 -4.01 5.20 -28.64
CA TYR A 156 -4.02 5.23 -27.18
C TYR A 156 -3.63 3.88 -26.57
N MET A 157 -4.23 2.78 -27.02
CA MET A 157 -3.88 1.43 -26.53
C MET A 157 -2.42 1.06 -26.84
N SER A 158 -1.89 1.48 -27.99
CA SER A 158 -0.47 1.29 -28.27
C SER A 158 0.43 2.08 -27.32
N PHE A 159 0.01 3.25 -26.84
CA PHE A 159 0.78 4.04 -25.88
C PHE A 159 0.75 3.36 -24.50
N CYS A 160 -0.42 2.94 -24.02
CA CYS A 160 -0.55 2.21 -22.75
C CYS A 160 0.31 0.93 -22.72
N LEU A 161 0.37 0.18 -23.82
CA LEU A 161 1.19 -1.04 -23.91
C LEU A 161 2.70 -0.79 -23.84
N LYS A 162 3.16 0.35 -24.38
CA LYS A 162 4.59 0.69 -24.46
C LYS A 162 5.06 1.57 -23.30
N TYR A 163 4.13 1.96 -22.43
CA TYR A 163 4.40 2.82 -21.28
C TYR A 163 5.34 2.16 -20.28
N THR A 164 6.27 2.97 -19.77
CA THR A 164 7.15 2.69 -18.63
C THR A 164 7.31 3.98 -17.82
N THR A 165 7.74 3.89 -16.57
CA THR A 165 7.97 5.09 -15.73
C THR A 165 9.03 6.03 -16.31
N ILE A 166 10.02 5.49 -17.04
CA ILE A 166 11.10 6.27 -17.67
C ILE A 166 10.58 7.17 -18.81
N ASN A 167 9.54 6.76 -19.52
CA ASN A 167 8.99 7.49 -20.66
C ASN A 167 7.63 8.13 -20.38
N ASN A 168 7.34 8.39 -19.10
CA ASN A 168 6.09 9.00 -18.64
C ASN A 168 5.75 10.29 -19.40
N THR A 169 6.64 11.29 -19.35
CA THR A 169 6.45 12.59 -19.99
C THR A 169 6.26 12.47 -21.51
N TYR A 170 6.95 11.52 -22.15
CA TYR A 170 6.78 11.28 -23.58
C TYR A 170 5.36 10.82 -23.89
N TYR A 171 4.84 9.81 -23.19
CA TYR A 171 3.50 9.28 -23.50
C TYR A 171 2.36 10.19 -23.10
N ILE A 172 2.49 10.97 -22.02
CA ILE A 172 1.51 12.01 -21.71
C ILE A 172 1.44 13.02 -22.87
N ASN A 173 2.58 13.47 -23.39
CA ASN A 173 2.63 14.38 -24.54
C ASN A 173 2.06 13.75 -25.82
N GLU A 174 2.26 12.45 -26.06
CA GLU A 174 1.67 11.76 -27.20
C GLU A 174 0.14 11.62 -27.09
N VAL A 175 -0.38 11.31 -25.90
CA VAL A 175 -1.84 11.31 -25.66
C VAL A 175 -2.41 12.72 -25.77
N PHE A 176 -1.73 13.73 -25.23
CA PHE A 176 -2.13 15.14 -25.39
C PHE A 176 -2.26 15.54 -26.86
N LYS A 177 -1.24 15.26 -27.70
CA LYS A 177 -1.31 15.51 -29.15
C LYS A 177 -2.45 14.73 -29.81
N LEU A 178 -2.66 13.48 -29.38
CA LEU A 178 -3.74 12.64 -29.89
C LEU A 178 -5.11 13.25 -29.60
N ILE A 179 -5.32 13.78 -28.39
CA ILE A 179 -6.53 14.52 -28.01
C ILE A 179 -6.70 15.78 -28.87
N GLN A 180 -5.62 16.57 -29.08
CA GLN A 180 -5.67 17.77 -29.92
C GLN A 180 -6.06 17.46 -31.38
N VAL A 181 -5.47 16.40 -31.95
CA VAL A 181 -5.79 15.96 -33.32
C VAL A 181 -7.24 15.53 -33.42
N TYR A 182 -7.73 14.77 -32.44
CA TYR A 182 -9.12 14.33 -32.40
C TYR A 182 -10.09 15.51 -32.28
N HIS A 183 -9.81 16.44 -31.37
CA HIS A 183 -10.60 17.66 -31.18
C HIS A 183 -10.70 18.49 -32.47
N LYS A 184 -9.55 18.74 -33.13
CA LYS A 184 -9.50 19.52 -34.38
C LYS A 184 -10.29 18.86 -35.51
N ALA A 185 -10.32 17.53 -35.56
CA ALA A 185 -11.05 16.79 -36.59
C ALA A 185 -12.57 16.81 -36.40
N HIS A 186 -13.06 17.14 -35.20
CA HIS A 186 -14.49 17.10 -34.84
C HIS A 186 -14.98 18.43 -34.24
N SER A 187 -14.30 19.54 -34.55
CA SER A 187 -14.57 20.86 -33.96
C SER A 187 -16.03 21.29 -34.05
N ASP A 188 -16.71 20.93 -35.15
CA ASP A 188 -18.11 21.30 -35.40
C ASP A 188 -19.10 20.59 -34.46
N GLN A 189 -18.73 19.41 -33.96
CA GLN A 189 -19.54 18.65 -33.00
C GLN A 189 -19.43 19.22 -31.58
N TYR A 190 -18.41 20.04 -31.32
CA TYR A 190 -18.06 20.49 -29.98
C TYR A 190 -18.43 21.94 -29.68
N GLN A 191 -19.00 22.66 -30.64
CA GLN A 191 -19.52 24.02 -30.42
C GLN A 191 -20.67 24.09 -29.39
N THR A 192 -21.29 22.94 -29.07
CA THR A 192 -22.42 22.81 -28.14
C THR A 192 -22.06 22.07 -26.85
N LEU A 193 -20.83 21.58 -26.72
CA LEU A 193 -20.39 20.92 -25.48
C LEU A 193 -20.11 21.94 -24.40
N TYR A 194 -20.39 21.55 -23.15
CA TYR A 194 -19.94 22.29 -21.97
C TYR A 194 -18.41 22.35 -21.86
N PHE A 195 -17.68 21.51 -22.58
CA PHE A 195 -16.22 21.52 -22.58
C PHE A 195 -15.70 22.48 -23.66
N THR A 196 -15.15 23.63 -23.25
CA THR A 196 -14.34 24.52 -24.10
C THR A 196 -12.87 24.21 -23.86
N PRO A 197 -12.28 23.31 -24.66
CA PRO A 197 -10.94 22.84 -24.36
C PRO A 197 -9.90 23.93 -24.52
N ASP A 198 -9.09 24.09 -23.49
CA ASP A 198 -7.80 24.76 -23.56
C ASP A 198 -6.66 23.76 -23.30
N ALA A 199 -5.43 24.13 -23.63
CA ALA A 199 -4.25 23.28 -23.49
C ALA A 199 -4.10 22.68 -22.07
N PRO A 200 -4.36 23.39 -20.96
CA PRO A 200 -4.30 22.80 -19.62
C PRO A 200 -5.28 21.63 -19.42
N MET A 201 -6.50 21.74 -19.95
CA MET A 201 -7.52 20.70 -19.77
C MET A 201 -7.22 19.44 -20.57
N PHE A 202 -6.72 19.59 -21.81
CA PHE A 202 -6.25 18.46 -22.60
C PHE A 202 -5.08 17.74 -21.93
N PHE A 203 -4.22 18.50 -21.25
CA PHE A 203 -3.13 17.92 -20.48
C PHE A 203 -3.66 17.07 -19.32
N GLU A 204 -4.57 17.59 -18.49
CA GLU A 204 -5.15 16.82 -17.37
C GLU A 204 -5.85 15.55 -17.85
N LEU A 205 -6.57 15.63 -18.98
CA LEU A 205 -7.17 14.45 -19.61
C LEU A 205 -6.12 13.44 -20.08
N ALA A 206 -5.02 13.89 -20.67
CA ALA A 206 -3.93 13.00 -21.08
C ALA A 206 -3.28 12.32 -19.88
N GLU A 207 -3.06 13.07 -18.79
CA GLU A 207 -2.51 12.56 -17.54
C GLU A 207 -3.45 11.53 -16.89
N HIS A 208 -4.74 11.83 -16.82
CA HIS A 208 -5.78 10.93 -16.31
C HIS A 208 -5.83 9.62 -17.13
N LEU A 209 -5.87 9.72 -18.46
CA LEU A 209 -5.92 8.56 -19.34
C LEU A 209 -4.68 7.67 -19.22
N ILE A 210 -3.49 8.23 -19.05
CA ILE A 210 -2.28 7.44 -18.79
C ILE A 210 -2.33 6.83 -17.38
N GLY A 211 -2.72 7.61 -16.38
CA GLY A 211 -2.79 7.23 -14.97
C GLY A 211 -3.77 6.07 -14.70
N LEU A 212 -4.89 6.02 -15.42
CA LEU A 212 -5.92 4.98 -15.31
C LEU A 212 -5.34 3.55 -15.39
N PHE A 213 -4.32 3.33 -16.23
CA PHE A 213 -3.75 2.01 -16.48
C PHE A 213 -2.32 1.84 -15.94
N ASN A 214 -1.69 2.91 -15.42
CA ASN A 214 -0.27 2.91 -15.10
C ASN A 214 0.10 3.50 -13.72
N SER A 215 -0.85 4.12 -13.00
CA SER A 215 -0.62 4.75 -11.71
C SER A 215 0.05 3.85 -10.68
N GLU A 216 -0.36 2.58 -10.58
CA GLU A 216 0.25 1.64 -9.64
C GLU A 216 1.75 1.44 -9.88
N ILE A 217 2.17 1.28 -11.14
CA ILE A 217 3.60 1.11 -11.46
C ILE A 217 4.38 2.38 -11.12
N MET A 218 3.78 3.54 -11.33
CA MET A 218 4.40 4.81 -10.98
C MET A 218 4.55 4.94 -9.45
N ILE A 219 3.52 4.59 -8.68
CA ILE A 219 3.53 4.62 -7.21
C ILE A 219 4.53 3.60 -6.65
N GLU A 220 4.55 2.37 -7.19
CA GLU A 220 5.49 1.32 -6.80
C GLU A 220 6.95 1.75 -6.94
N THR A 221 7.30 2.64 -7.89
CA THR A 221 8.67 3.16 -8.00
C THR A 221 9.05 4.22 -6.97
N GLN A 222 8.07 4.80 -6.28
CA GLN A 222 8.27 5.85 -5.28
C GLN A 222 8.16 5.33 -3.85
N ILE A 223 7.80 4.05 -3.68
CA ILE A 223 7.42 3.52 -2.38
C ILE A 223 8.64 3.32 -1.48
N ASP A 224 8.65 4.07 -0.37
CA ASP A 224 9.46 3.73 0.80
C ASP A 224 8.52 3.22 1.89
N LYS A 225 8.34 1.90 1.86
CA LYS A 225 7.40 1.17 2.72
C LYS A 225 7.62 1.51 4.19
N LEU A 226 8.87 1.48 4.69
CA LEU A 226 9.15 1.68 6.10
C LEU A 226 8.89 3.12 6.53
N THR A 227 9.32 4.08 5.71
CA THR A 227 9.05 5.51 5.96
C THR A 227 7.55 5.80 5.99
N ASP A 228 6.78 5.26 5.03
CA ASP A 228 5.32 5.40 5.02
C ASP A 228 4.67 4.81 6.28
N PHE A 229 5.13 3.63 6.71
CA PHE A 229 4.66 3.00 7.94
C PHE A 229 4.97 3.86 9.17
N GLN A 230 6.20 4.38 9.29
CA GLN A 230 6.62 5.23 10.40
C GLN A 230 5.79 6.52 10.50
N ILE A 231 5.58 7.19 9.37
CA ILE A 231 4.74 8.39 9.31
C ILE A 231 3.31 8.07 9.72
N LEU A 232 2.73 6.97 9.21
CA LEU A 232 1.39 6.54 9.59
C LEU A 232 1.27 6.27 11.09
N GLN A 233 2.25 5.58 11.69
CA GLN A 233 2.28 5.34 13.14
C GLN A 233 2.38 6.65 13.93
N LYS A 234 3.20 7.61 13.48
CA LYS A 234 3.28 8.95 14.11
C LYS A 234 1.96 9.70 14.03
N CYS A 235 1.30 9.70 12.87
CA CYS A 235 -0.04 10.25 12.69
C CYS A 235 -1.03 9.65 13.69
N MET A 236 -1.05 8.33 13.84
CA MET A 236 -1.92 7.63 14.80
C MET A 236 -1.61 8.01 16.26
N MET A 237 -0.33 8.13 16.63
CA MET A 237 0.05 8.54 17.99
C MET A 237 -0.32 10.00 18.29
N ILE A 238 -0.19 10.90 17.30
CA ILE A 238 -0.66 12.30 17.41
C ILE A 238 -2.18 12.31 17.60
N SER A 239 -2.93 11.59 16.76
CA SER A 239 -4.40 11.52 16.85
C SER A 239 -4.85 10.94 18.19
N LYS A 240 -4.24 9.86 18.70
CA LYS A 240 -4.55 9.27 20.00
C LYS A 240 -4.31 10.24 21.17
N SER A 241 -3.34 11.13 21.03
CA SER A 241 -2.99 12.13 22.05
C SER A 241 -3.90 13.38 22.01
N GLY A 242 -4.75 13.49 20.98
CA GLY A 242 -5.71 14.57 20.81
C GLY A 242 -5.14 15.83 20.13
N PRO A 243 -6.03 16.77 19.74
CA PRO A 243 -5.70 17.93 18.91
C PRO A 243 -4.71 18.89 19.57
N GLN A 244 -4.59 18.90 20.91
CA GLN A 244 -3.67 19.80 21.62
C GLN A 244 -2.20 19.53 21.26
N THR A 245 -1.86 18.29 20.85
CA THR A 245 -0.49 17.95 20.45
C THR A 245 -0.01 18.71 19.21
N CYS A 246 -0.93 19.13 18.33
CA CYS A 246 -0.63 19.95 17.16
C CYS A 246 -0.41 21.44 17.49
N GLY A 247 -0.63 21.86 18.74
CA GLY A 247 -0.51 23.27 19.15
C GLY A 247 -1.56 24.17 18.51
N LEU A 248 -2.77 23.64 18.27
CA LEU A 248 -3.85 24.37 17.64
C LEU A 248 -4.23 25.62 18.44
N ASN A 249 -4.52 26.71 17.75
CA ASN A 249 -5.07 27.93 18.36
C ASN A 249 -6.35 27.62 19.17
N GLU A 250 -6.30 27.82 20.49
CA GLU A 250 -7.40 27.45 21.41
C GLU A 250 -8.73 28.14 21.08
N ASN A 251 -8.69 29.40 20.63
CA ASN A 251 -9.92 30.13 20.30
C ASN A 251 -10.60 29.53 19.07
N LEU A 252 -9.83 29.19 18.04
CA LEU A 252 -10.36 28.56 16.82
C LEU A 252 -10.84 27.13 17.11
N LEU A 253 -10.06 26.36 17.89
CA LEU A 253 -10.44 25.03 18.33
C LEU A 253 -11.77 25.05 19.09
N ASN A 254 -11.91 25.93 20.08
CA ASN A 254 -13.14 26.05 20.86
C ASN A 254 -14.34 26.45 20.01
N ASN A 255 -14.16 27.30 18.98
CA ASN A 255 -15.25 27.63 18.05
C ASN A 255 -15.70 26.40 17.27
N LEU A 256 -14.76 25.61 16.74
CA LEU A 256 -15.06 24.40 15.98
C LEU A 256 -15.68 23.30 16.83
N LEU A 257 -15.23 23.11 18.07
CA LEU A 257 -15.79 22.12 19.00
C LEU A 257 -17.22 22.49 19.44
N ASN A 258 -17.53 23.78 19.52
CA ASN A 258 -18.87 24.26 19.85
C ASN A 258 -19.80 24.36 18.63
N HIS A 259 -19.28 24.16 17.42
CA HIS A 259 -20.06 24.23 16.19
C HIS A 259 -20.99 23.03 16.09
N LYS A 260 -22.30 23.30 15.97
CA LYS A 260 -23.30 22.22 15.85
C LYS A 260 -23.32 21.68 14.44
N ILE A 261 -23.15 20.37 14.34
CA ILE A 261 -23.26 19.64 13.09
C ILE A 261 -24.52 18.82 13.14
N GLU A 262 -25.40 19.06 12.18
CA GLU A 262 -26.60 18.26 12.00
C GLU A 262 -26.43 17.44 10.74
N ARG A 263 -26.66 16.14 10.89
CA ARG A 263 -26.68 15.20 9.79
C ARG A 263 -27.99 15.38 9.04
N ILE A 264 -27.92 15.72 7.75
CA ILE A 264 -29.11 15.85 6.91
C ILE A 264 -29.36 14.53 6.17
N ASP A 265 -30.61 14.08 6.17
CA ASP A 265 -31.03 12.94 5.37
C ASP A 265 -30.96 13.25 3.88
N VAL A 266 -30.22 12.39 3.15
CA VAL A 266 -30.04 12.52 1.71
C VAL A 266 -31.05 11.62 1.02
N HIS A 267 -32.14 12.22 0.57
CA HIS A 267 -33.04 11.57 -0.38
C HIS A 267 -32.42 11.70 -1.79
N TYR A 268 -32.67 10.78 -2.71
CA TYR A 268 -32.19 10.82 -4.12
C TYR A 268 -30.77 10.31 -4.43
N LEU A 269 -30.16 9.49 -3.56
CA LEU A 269 -28.93 8.77 -3.90
C LEU A 269 -29.22 7.57 -4.83
N ARG A 270 -28.54 7.54 -5.98
CA ARG A 270 -28.68 6.49 -7.00
C ARG A 270 -27.95 5.21 -6.57
N SER A 271 -28.64 4.09 -6.41
CA SER A 271 -27.99 2.82 -6.01
C SER A 271 -26.88 2.38 -6.99
N THR A 272 -25.90 1.62 -6.50
CA THR A 272 -24.88 0.94 -7.33
C THR A 272 -25.33 -0.49 -7.65
N MET A 273 -24.88 -1.07 -8.78
CA MET A 273 -25.11 -2.49 -9.08
C MET A 273 -24.37 -3.41 -8.11
N ASN A 274 -23.20 -2.98 -7.63
CA ASN A 274 -22.39 -3.72 -6.68
C ASN A 274 -22.61 -3.25 -5.24
N SER A 275 -22.30 -4.12 -4.29
CA SER A 275 -22.16 -3.75 -2.89
C SER A 275 -21.02 -2.76 -2.72
N LEU A 276 -21.27 -1.72 -1.92
CA LEU A 276 -20.21 -0.83 -1.49
C LEU A 276 -19.25 -1.59 -0.54
N PRO A 277 -17.96 -1.22 -0.53
CA PRO A 277 -17.03 -1.69 0.48
C PRO A 277 -17.55 -1.40 1.88
N ASP A 278 -17.45 -2.37 2.78
CA ASP A 278 -17.78 -2.18 4.20
C ASP A 278 -16.62 -1.44 4.88
N ILE A 279 -16.52 -0.13 4.61
CA ILE A 279 -15.50 0.75 5.17
C ILE A 279 -16.18 1.75 6.08
N THR A 280 -16.01 1.54 7.38
CA THR A 280 -16.37 2.53 8.38
C THR A 280 -15.13 3.30 8.77
N TYR A 281 -15.18 4.61 8.56
CA TYR A 281 -14.09 5.50 8.88
C TYR A 281 -14.24 6.03 10.31
N GLU A 282 -13.17 5.99 11.08
CA GLU A 282 -13.17 6.51 12.45
C GLU A 282 -13.48 8.02 12.48
N PRO A 283 -14.29 8.48 13.46
CA PRO A 283 -14.53 9.89 13.68
C PRO A 283 -13.27 10.58 14.20
N ILE A 284 -13.05 11.84 13.81
CA ILE A 284 -11.96 12.67 14.32
C ILE A 284 -12.41 13.51 15.54
N ASP A 285 -11.46 13.93 16.38
CA ASP A 285 -11.74 14.68 17.61
C ASP A 285 -12.44 16.03 17.40
N ILE A 286 -12.32 16.62 16.20
CA ILE A 286 -13.01 17.85 15.81
C ILE A 286 -14.06 17.51 14.73
N PRO A 287 -15.29 17.13 15.12
CA PRO A 287 -16.32 16.70 14.18
C PRO A 287 -16.58 17.72 13.06
N ALA A 288 -16.41 19.01 13.34
CA ALA A 288 -16.65 20.10 12.38
C ALA A 288 -15.76 20.01 11.15
N LEU A 289 -14.62 19.32 11.26
CA LEU A 289 -13.66 19.12 10.19
C LEU A 289 -13.72 17.70 9.61
N GLN A 290 -14.66 16.84 10.03
CA GLN A 290 -14.76 15.45 9.56
C GLN A 290 -14.86 15.39 8.03
N HIS A 291 -15.67 16.26 7.43
CA HIS A 291 -15.83 16.34 5.98
C HIS A 291 -14.52 16.68 5.23
N ILE A 292 -13.59 17.40 5.88
CA ILE A 292 -12.28 17.74 5.33
C ILE A 292 -11.36 16.51 5.34
N SER A 293 -11.38 15.70 6.41
CA SER A 293 -10.63 14.45 6.46
C SER A 293 -11.02 13.50 5.32
N PHE A 294 -12.32 13.46 4.99
CA PHE A 294 -12.84 12.68 3.87
C PHE A 294 -12.31 13.16 2.52
N GLU A 295 -12.15 14.47 2.32
CA GLU A 295 -11.56 15.01 1.09
C GLU A 295 -10.09 14.62 0.96
N LEU A 296 -9.33 14.71 2.05
CA LEU A 296 -7.92 14.30 2.05
C LEU A 296 -7.77 12.80 1.75
N ARG A 297 -8.70 11.95 2.22
CA ARG A 297 -8.71 10.50 1.89
C ARG A 297 -8.93 10.21 0.41
N LYS A 298 -9.55 11.11 -0.35
CA LYS A 298 -9.74 10.90 -1.80
C LYS A 298 -8.41 10.96 -2.56
N THR A 299 -7.35 11.55 -1.99
CA THR A 299 -6.02 11.62 -2.59
C THR A 299 -5.51 10.24 -3.02
N GLN A 300 -5.65 9.21 -2.17
CA GLN A 300 -5.20 7.84 -2.48
C GLN A 300 -6.05 7.13 -3.55
N LEU A 301 -7.21 7.69 -3.90
CA LEU A 301 -8.16 7.09 -4.84
C LEU A 301 -8.03 7.66 -6.26
N GLN A 302 -7.28 8.75 -6.41
CA GLN A 302 -7.07 9.41 -7.70
C GLN A 302 -5.99 8.68 -8.52
N CYS A 303 -6.09 8.81 -9.85
CA CYS A 303 -5.24 8.05 -10.75
C CYS A 303 -4.07 8.86 -11.33
N CYS A 304 -4.07 10.18 -11.16
CA CYS A 304 -2.99 11.04 -11.63
C CYS A 304 -2.59 12.13 -10.62
N PRO A 305 -1.35 12.66 -10.72
CA PRO A 305 -0.84 13.73 -9.85
C PRO A 305 -1.77 14.95 -9.76
N THR A 306 -2.32 15.42 -10.88
CA THR A 306 -3.14 16.64 -10.89
C THR A 306 -4.42 16.47 -10.06
N GLU A 307 -5.11 15.33 -10.18
CA GLU A 307 -6.28 15.02 -9.37
C GLU A 307 -5.95 14.90 -7.87
N MET A 308 -4.81 14.29 -7.53
CA MET A 308 -4.34 14.21 -6.14
C MET A 308 -4.09 15.60 -5.55
N LEU A 309 -3.47 16.48 -6.32
CA LEU A 309 -3.22 17.87 -5.94
C LEU A 309 -4.53 18.66 -5.78
N HIS A 310 -5.58 18.34 -6.55
CA HIS A 310 -6.89 18.93 -6.35
C HIS A 310 -7.52 18.52 -5.01
N CYS A 311 -7.39 17.25 -4.58
CA CYS A 311 -7.84 16.83 -3.25
C CYS A 311 -7.11 17.59 -2.13
N ILE A 312 -5.79 17.77 -2.26
CA ILE A 312 -5.00 18.58 -1.31
C ILE A 312 -5.42 20.05 -1.33
N ALA A 313 -5.60 20.63 -2.51
CA ALA A 313 -6.05 22.01 -2.67
C ALA A 313 -7.42 22.24 -2.04
N ASN A 314 -8.37 21.31 -2.25
CA ASN A 314 -9.70 21.37 -1.62
C ASN A 314 -9.59 21.24 -0.10
N THR A 315 -8.77 20.31 0.40
CA THR A 315 -8.53 20.11 1.83
C THR A 315 -8.06 21.42 2.50
N LEU A 316 -7.02 22.05 1.97
CA LEU A 316 -6.49 23.31 2.50
C LEU A 316 -7.49 24.47 2.38
N LYS A 317 -8.19 24.56 1.25
CA LYS A 317 -9.25 25.56 1.06
C LYS A 317 -10.33 25.41 2.12
N TRP A 318 -10.81 24.18 2.35
CA TRP A 318 -11.89 23.93 3.31
C TRP A 318 -11.45 24.13 4.75
N ILE A 319 -10.18 23.88 5.08
CA ILE A 319 -9.62 24.28 6.37
C ILE A 319 -9.71 25.81 6.51
N SER A 320 -9.27 26.55 5.49
CA SER A 320 -9.34 28.02 5.51
C SER A 320 -10.78 28.52 5.65
N ASP A 321 -11.71 27.98 4.87
CA ASP A 321 -13.13 28.33 4.91
C ASP A 321 -13.75 28.01 6.29
N ALA A 322 -13.43 26.86 6.87
CA ALA A 322 -13.91 26.45 8.19
C ALA A 322 -13.38 27.35 9.32
N LEU A 323 -12.10 27.74 9.26
CA LEU A 323 -11.47 28.59 10.28
C LEU A 323 -11.92 30.07 10.18
N THR A 324 -12.36 30.49 9.00
CA THR A 324 -12.81 31.87 8.75
C THR A 324 -14.32 32.07 8.89
N ALA A 325 -15.07 30.98 9.06
CA ALA A 325 -16.50 31.00 9.33
C ALA A 325 -16.81 31.89 10.55
N GLY A 326 -17.53 33.00 10.33
CA GLY A 326 -17.83 34.01 11.35
C GLY A 326 -17.05 35.32 11.23
N GLY A 327 -16.30 35.53 10.14
CA GLY A 327 -15.71 36.82 9.76
C GLY A 327 -14.36 37.14 10.40
N LYS A 328 -13.72 36.16 11.06
CA LYS A 328 -12.36 36.28 11.60
C LYS A 328 -11.39 35.64 10.61
N ALA A 329 -10.40 36.38 10.13
CA ALA A 329 -9.37 35.81 9.28
C ALA A 329 -8.46 34.86 10.10
N ALA A 330 -8.18 33.68 9.56
CA ALA A 330 -7.13 32.79 10.04
C ALA A 330 -5.84 33.07 9.26
N GLY A 331 -4.71 33.13 9.96
CA GLY A 331 -3.40 33.28 9.33
C GLY A 331 -2.89 31.97 8.75
N ALA A 332 -1.76 32.05 8.03
CA ALA A 332 -1.11 30.88 7.47
C ALA A 332 -0.64 29.89 8.54
N ASP A 333 -0.22 30.39 9.71
CA ASP A 333 0.24 29.56 10.83
C ASP A 333 -0.92 28.73 11.41
N GLU A 334 -2.10 29.32 11.61
CA GLU A 334 -3.28 28.58 12.06
C GLU A 334 -3.71 27.54 11.02
N ILE A 335 -3.77 27.92 9.74
CA ILE A 335 -4.13 26.98 8.66
C ILE A 335 -3.15 25.79 8.64
N PHE A 336 -1.85 26.04 8.79
CA PHE A 336 -0.83 24.99 8.82
C PHE A 336 -0.99 24.04 10.02
N GLN A 337 -1.24 24.58 11.23
CA GLN A 337 -1.50 23.77 12.43
C GLN A 337 -2.69 22.82 12.24
N PHE A 338 -3.80 23.35 11.71
CA PHE A 338 -4.98 22.54 11.42
C PHE A 338 -4.75 21.55 10.27
N TYR A 339 -3.91 21.89 9.29
CA TYR A 339 -3.54 20.96 8.23
C TYR A 339 -2.73 19.76 8.74
N VAL A 340 -1.75 19.99 9.64
CA VAL A 340 -1.02 18.93 10.34
C VAL A 340 -1.97 18.02 11.13
N TYR A 341 -2.93 18.62 11.84
CA TYR A 341 -3.96 17.87 12.57
C TYR A 341 -4.82 17.01 11.64
N ILE A 342 -5.26 17.55 10.49
CA ILE A 342 -6.06 16.80 9.53
C ILE A 342 -5.25 15.66 8.92
N ILE A 343 -4.00 15.88 8.49
CA ILE A 343 -3.14 14.79 8.00
C ILE A 343 -3.03 13.67 9.04
N SER A 344 -2.76 14.06 10.30
CA SER A 344 -2.58 13.11 11.41
C SER A 344 -3.84 12.31 11.69
N SER A 345 -5.00 12.97 11.78
CA SER A 345 -6.28 12.33 12.15
C SER A 345 -6.90 11.53 11.00
N THR A 346 -6.47 11.77 9.76
CA THR A 346 -7.03 11.11 8.58
C THR A 346 -6.42 9.73 8.34
N HIS A 347 -5.19 9.50 8.82
CA HIS A 347 -4.44 8.24 8.62
C HIS A 347 -4.35 7.83 7.14
N VAL A 348 -4.02 8.77 6.24
CA VAL A 348 -3.84 8.44 4.82
C VAL A 348 -2.64 7.52 4.66
N ILE A 349 -2.89 6.33 4.11
CA ILE A 349 -1.85 5.34 3.85
C ILE A 349 -0.93 5.85 2.73
N CYS A 350 0.37 5.65 2.91
CA CYS A 350 1.41 6.03 1.95
C CYS A 350 1.44 7.51 1.54
N ILE A 351 1.02 8.43 2.43
CA ILE A 351 0.95 9.86 2.11
C ILE A 351 2.30 10.44 1.63
N GLN A 352 3.43 9.97 2.18
CA GLN A 352 4.75 10.43 1.75
C GLN A 352 5.05 9.97 0.33
N THR A 353 4.81 8.69 0.03
CA THR A 353 4.94 8.16 -1.32
C THR A 353 4.02 8.87 -2.32
N LEU A 354 2.77 9.18 -1.95
CA LEU A 354 1.86 9.94 -2.81
C LEU A 354 2.40 11.34 -3.12
N ILE A 355 3.03 12.01 -2.14
CA ILE A 355 3.64 13.33 -2.33
C ILE A 355 4.89 13.26 -3.22
N ASN A 356 5.72 12.24 -3.05
CA ASN A 356 6.86 11.99 -3.93
C ASN A 356 6.41 11.67 -5.37
N PHE A 357 5.32 10.90 -5.50
CA PHE A 357 4.66 10.63 -6.78
C PHE A 357 4.16 11.92 -7.44
N MET A 358 3.47 12.79 -6.69
CA MET A 358 3.02 14.08 -7.20
C MET A 358 4.20 14.95 -7.66
N GLU A 359 5.25 15.09 -6.87
CA GLU A 359 6.43 15.89 -7.23
C GLU A 359 7.16 15.36 -8.46
N THR A 360 7.31 14.04 -8.56
CA THR A 360 8.03 13.39 -9.65
C THR A 360 7.28 13.47 -10.98
N TYR A 361 5.96 13.30 -10.94
CA TYR A 361 5.16 13.08 -12.14
C TYR A 361 4.24 14.23 -12.52
N VAL A 362 4.07 15.25 -11.67
CA VAL A 362 3.36 16.48 -12.06
C VAL A 362 4.06 17.13 -13.25
N TYR A 363 3.26 17.59 -14.21
CA TYR A 363 3.79 18.18 -15.42
C TYR A 363 4.56 19.48 -15.18
N GLU A 364 5.65 19.64 -15.90
CA GLU A 364 6.56 20.78 -15.74
C GLU A 364 5.88 22.12 -16.00
N GLY A 365 4.92 22.18 -16.93
CA GLY A 365 4.16 23.41 -17.19
C GLY A 365 3.20 23.80 -16.06
N LEU A 366 2.95 22.91 -15.09
CA LEU A 366 2.19 23.24 -13.88
C LEU A 366 3.08 23.73 -12.73
N ARG A 367 4.40 23.80 -12.91
CA ARG A 367 5.32 24.31 -11.89
C ARG A 367 5.18 25.81 -11.62
N GLU A 368 4.55 26.57 -12.51
CA GLU A 368 4.27 27.99 -12.30
C GLU A 368 2.93 28.22 -11.56
N THR A 369 2.16 27.16 -11.30
CA THR A 369 0.90 27.23 -10.54
C THR A 369 1.15 27.12 -9.04
N LYS A 370 0.07 27.08 -8.24
CA LYS A 370 0.17 26.82 -6.79
C LYS A 370 0.59 25.39 -6.42
N TYR A 371 0.66 24.45 -7.37
CA TYR A 371 0.90 23.03 -7.06
C TYR A 371 2.24 22.74 -6.40
N PRO A 372 3.38 23.31 -6.83
CA PRO A 372 4.64 23.14 -6.11
C PRO A 372 4.59 23.68 -4.67
N PHE A 373 3.80 24.75 -4.45
CA PHE A 373 3.56 25.25 -3.10
C PHE A 373 2.76 24.25 -2.26
N LEU A 374 1.70 23.64 -2.80
CA LEU A 374 0.94 22.60 -2.10
C LEU A 374 1.78 21.38 -1.75
N ILE A 375 2.63 20.93 -2.68
CA ILE A 375 3.59 19.84 -2.46
C ILE A 375 4.55 20.20 -1.33
N SER A 376 5.17 21.38 -1.41
CA SER A 376 6.12 21.86 -0.40
C SER A 376 5.45 22.01 0.97
N GLN A 377 4.26 22.58 1.02
CA GLN A 377 3.50 22.75 2.27
C GLN A 377 3.14 21.41 2.90
N THR A 378 2.78 20.41 2.09
CA THR A 378 2.48 19.05 2.60
C THR A 378 3.75 18.34 3.06
N LYS A 379 4.87 18.46 2.33
CA LYS A 379 6.16 17.94 2.80
C LYS A 379 6.57 18.54 4.14
N ILE A 380 6.48 19.87 4.27
CA ILE A 380 6.78 20.54 5.55
C ILE A 380 5.86 20.05 6.66
N ALA A 381 4.58 19.77 6.38
CA ALA A 381 3.66 19.19 7.36
C ALA A 381 4.07 17.76 7.76
N LEU A 382 4.51 16.93 6.80
CA LEU A 382 5.02 15.58 7.08
C LEU A 382 6.34 15.61 7.85
N ASP A 383 7.27 16.49 7.48
CA ASP A 383 8.53 16.71 8.21
C ASP A 383 8.25 17.19 9.64
N PHE A 384 7.23 18.03 9.83
CA PHE A 384 6.80 18.47 11.15
C PHE A 384 6.24 17.31 11.99
N ILE A 385 5.44 16.43 11.38
CA ILE A 385 4.93 15.20 12.03
C ILE A 385 6.08 14.28 12.38
N ASP A 386 7.05 14.12 11.48
CA ASP A 386 8.19 13.25 11.68
C ASP A 386 9.13 13.76 12.78
N ALA A 387 9.37 15.07 12.84
CA ALA A 387 10.23 15.70 13.85
C ALA A 387 9.57 15.81 15.24
N ARG A 388 8.27 15.54 15.37
CA ARG A 388 7.55 15.67 16.65
C ARG A 388 8.02 14.63 17.65
N MET A 389 8.42 15.12 18.83
CA MET A 389 8.64 14.28 20.01
C MET A 389 7.30 13.82 20.56
N ILE A 390 6.92 12.59 20.24
CA ILE A 390 5.66 11.98 20.69
C ILE A 390 6.00 10.93 21.75
N ALA A 391 5.20 10.89 22.81
CA ALA A 391 5.32 9.86 23.83
C ALA A 391 4.93 8.51 23.21
N VAL A 392 5.90 7.60 23.12
CA VAL A 392 5.65 6.22 22.72
C VAL A 392 5.33 5.42 23.98
N GLU A 393 4.41 4.46 23.86
CA GLU A 393 4.14 3.53 24.95
C GLU A 393 5.45 2.85 25.39
N PRO A 394 5.71 2.69 26.71
CA PRO A 394 6.99 2.24 27.24
C PRO A 394 7.16 0.71 27.12
N TYR A 395 6.82 0.15 25.96
CA TYR A 395 6.90 -1.27 25.65
C TYR A 395 7.87 -1.54 24.51
N LEU A 396 8.60 -2.63 24.62
CA LEU A 396 9.32 -3.23 23.50
C LEU A 396 8.46 -4.37 22.92
N LEU A 397 8.40 -4.42 21.60
CA LEU A 397 7.65 -5.42 20.86
C LEU A 397 8.61 -6.50 20.35
N PHE A 398 8.37 -7.76 20.75
CA PHE A 398 9.15 -8.91 20.29
C PHE A 398 8.25 -10.03 19.76
N PRO A 399 8.70 -10.82 18.77
CA PRO A 399 7.88 -11.89 18.18
C PRO A 399 7.88 -13.20 18.98
N PHE A 400 8.44 -13.19 20.20
CA PHE A 400 8.48 -14.35 21.08
C PHE A 400 7.81 -14.02 22.41
N LYS A 401 7.06 -15.00 22.94
CA LYS A 401 6.40 -14.91 24.26
C LYS A 401 7.33 -15.26 25.43
N TYR A 402 8.31 -16.14 25.17
CA TYR A 402 9.23 -16.63 26.19
C TYR A 402 10.64 -16.20 25.85
N PRO A 403 11.21 -15.20 26.56
CA PRO A 403 12.54 -14.70 26.27
C PRO A 403 13.62 -15.73 26.66
N PRO A 404 14.78 -15.73 25.98
CA PRO A 404 15.93 -16.53 26.39
C PRO A 404 16.35 -16.24 27.84
N GLU A 405 16.95 -17.22 28.53
CA GLU A 405 17.36 -17.08 29.94
C GLU A 405 18.17 -15.81 30.21
N ARG A 406 19.10 -15.45 29.30
CA ARG A 406 19.92 -14.23 29.41
C ARG A 406 19.11 -12.93 29.41
N MET A 407 17.87 -12.95 28.94
CA MET A 407 16.96 -11.80 28.85
C MET A 407 15.84 -11.82 29.90
N GLN A 408 15.59 -12.94 30.59
CA GLN A 408 14.46 -13.09 31.53
C GLN A 408 14.52 -12.09 32.71
N ASN A 409 15.72 -11.66 33.09
CA ASN A 409 15.92 -10.66 34.14
C ASN A 409 15.97 -9.21 33.62
N ILE A 410 15.90 -9.02 32.29
CA ILE A 410 16.07 -7.72 31.61
C ILE A 410 14.73 -7.21 31.08
N ILE A 411 13.92 -8.11 30.54
CA ILE A 411 12.60 -7.81 29.98
C ILE A 411 11.53 -8.65 30.67
N LYS A 412 10.41 -8.00 31.01
CA LYS A 412 9.25 -8.64 31.63
C LYS A 412 8.04 -8.46 30.74
N LEU A 413 7.33 -9.56 30.48
CA LEU A 413 6.09 -9.53 29.69
C LEU A 413 5.09 -8.59 30.38
N ALA A 414 4.56 -7.64 29.63
CA ALA A 414 3.61 -6.65 30.14
C ALA A 414 2.23 -7.27 30.35
N ASP A 415 1.76 -8.04 29.36
CA ASP A 415 0.53 -8.81 29.41
C ASP A 415 0.60 -10.00 28.43
N ASP A 416 -0.35 -10.93 28.58
CA ASP A 416 -0.42 -12.16 27.76
C ASP A 416 -1.08 -11.96 26.39
N ASN A 417 -1.60 -10.77 26.09
CA ASN A 417 -2.32 -10.49 24.85
C ASN A 417 -1.33 -10.06 23.75
N PRO A 418 -1.22 -10.81 22.65
CA PRO A 418 -0.36 -10.41 21.56
C PRO A 418 -0.95 -9.21 20.80
N VAL A 419 -0.07 -8.37 20.27
CA VAL A 419 -0.36 -7.39 19.23
C VAL A 419 -0.22 -8.08 17.88
N PHE A 420 -1.17 -7.86 16.98
CA PHE A 420 -1.11 -8.35 15.61
C PHE A 420 -0.59 -7.22 14.72
N LEU A 421 0.58 -7.46 14.12
CA LEU A 421 1.22 -6.53 13.21
C LEU A 421 1.07 -7.06 11.78
N THR A 422 0.35 -6.31 10.95
CA THR A 422 0.12 -6.60 9.52
C THR A 422 1.17 -5.90 8.67
N GLY A 423 1.63 -6.55 7.60
CA GLY A 423 2.76 -6.07 6.80
C GLY A 423 4.12 -6.52 7.32
N PHE A 424 4.18 -7.52 8.20
CA PHE A 424 5.41 -7.90 8.90
C PHE A 424 5.70 -9.39 8.80
N GLU A 425 6.99 -9.70 8.79
CA GLU A 425 7.56 -11.03 8.96
C GLU A 425 8.50 -11.08 10.17
N VAL A 426 8.95 -12.28 10.55
CA VAL A 426 9.89 -12.48 11.64
C VAL A 426 11.20 -13.04 11.11
N ILE A 427 12.28 -12.31 11.41
CA ILE A 427 13.65 -12.69 11.11
C ILE A 427 14.23 -13.40 12.32
N ALA A 428 14.77 -14.61 12.11
CA ALA A 428 15.29 -15.46 13.18
C ALA A 428 16.81 -15.60 13.09
N PHE A 429 17.52 -15.17 14.13
CA PHE A 429 18.98 -15.27 14.15
C PHE A 429 19.42 -16.70 14.45
N PRO A 430 20.42 -17.25 13.72
CA PRO A 430 20.97 -18.53 14.07
C PRO A 430 21.58 -18.51 15.48
N THR A 431 21.38 -19.56 16.28
CA THR A 431 21.83 -19.63 17.69
C THR A 431 23.33 -19.44 17.90
N PHE A 432 24.12 -19.68 16.86
CA PHE A 432 25.58 -19.53 16.85
C PHE A 432 26.04 -18.20 16.25
N SER A 433 25.11 -17.36 15.78
CA SER A 433 25.42 -16.05 15.26
C SER A 433 25.78 -15.11 16.41
N PHE A 434 26.69 -14.18 16.14
CA PHE A 434 26.99 -13.09 17.05
C PHE A 434 25.72 -12.35 17.48
N TYR A 435 24.76 -12.18 16.56
CA TYR A 435 23.50 -11.51 16.82
C TYR A 435 22.62 -12.24 17.85
N TYR A 436 22.48 -13.56 17.73
CA TYR A 436 21.72 -14.36 18.70
C TYR A 436 22.39 -14.39 20.08
N GLU A 437 23.73 -14.48 20.14
CA GLU A 437 24.45 -14.55 21.42
C GLU A 437 24.41 -13.21 22.17
N ASN A 438 24.51 -12.09 21.43
CA ASN A 438 24.69 -10.76 22.03
C ASN A 438 23.42 -9.90 22.06
N PHE A 439 22.44 -10.13 21.18
CA PHE A 439 21.25 -9.25 21.03
C PHE A 439 19.94 -9.98 21.24
N PHE A 440 19.19 -10.30 20.18
CA PHE A 440 17.85 -10.89 20.23
C PHE A 440 17.83 -12.22 19.48
N PRO A 441 17.00 -13.20 19.87
CA PRO A 441 16.89 -14.46 19.14
C PRO A 441 16.20 -14.28 17.78
N SER A 442 15.31 -13.29 17.67
CA SER A 442 14.57 -12.96 16.46
C SER A 442 14.03 -11.53 16.55
N LEU A 443 13.72 -10.94 15.41
CA LEU A 443 13.16 -9.60 15.26
C LEU A 443 11.97 -9.59 14.32
N ILE A 444 11.28 -8.46 14.30
CA ILE A 444 10.17 -8.18 13.40
C ILE A 444 10.74 -7.39 12.22
N TYR A 445 10.30 -7.68 11.01
CA TYR A 445 10.73 -7.04 9.78
C TYR A 445 9.52 -6.61 8.97
N TYR A 446 9.45 -5.32 8.64
CA TYR A 446 8.37 -4.80 7.82
C TYR A 446 8.57 -5.16 6.34
N THR A 447 7.66 -5.96 5.78
CA THR A 447 7.61 -6.31 4.36
C THR A 447 6.70 -5.39 3.56
N GLY A 448 5.76 -4.72 4.23
CA GLY A 448 4.70 -3.92 3.63
C GLY A 448 3.79 -4.72 2.70
N ASN A 449 3.61 -6.01 2.99
CA ASN A 449 2.64 -6.88 2.33
C ASN A 449 1.58 -7.29 3.36
N ASP A 450 0.33 -6.88 3.16
CA ASP A 450 -0.75 -7.06 4.13
C ASP A 450 -1.11 -8.54 4.40
N ASP A 451 -0.70 -9.45 3.52
CA ASP A 451 -0.82 -10.89 3.76
C ASP A 451 0.15 -11.39 4.85
N ASP A 452 1.25 -10.68 5.08
CA ASP A 452 2.26 -11.02 6.08
C ASP A 452 1.82 -10.50 7.45
N ASN A 453 1.65 -11.41 8.41
CA ASN A 453 1.10 -11.06 9.72
C ASN A 453 1.92 -11.70 10.84
N VAL A 454 2.32 -10.88 11.81
CA VAL A 454 3.16 -11.30 12.94
C VAL A 454 2.46 -11.04 14.26
N LYS A 455 2.58 -12.01 15.17
CA LYS A 455 2.22 -11.85 16.58
C LYS A 455 3.41 -11.29 17.35
N ALA A 456 3.26 -10.08 17.87
CA ALA A 456 4.23 -9.44 18.75
C ALA A 456 3.71 -9.42 20.20
N TYR A 457 4.63 -9.43 21.16
CA TYR A 457 4.33 -9.39 22.58
C TYR A 457 4.97 -8.15 23.20
N LYS A 458 4.24 -7.49 24.11
CA LYS A 458 4.67 -6.28 24.81
C LYS A 458 5.55 -6.61 26.00
N TYR A 459 6.72 -5.99 26.10
CA TYR A 459 7.66 -6.16 27.20
C TYR A 459 8.02 -4.83 27.85
N LYS A 460 8.08 -4.81 29.18
CA LYS A 460 8.69 -3.73 29.95
C LYS A 460 10.16 -4.03 30.21
N VAL A 461 10.99 -3.00 30.12
CA VAL A 461 12.42 -3.07 30.48
C VAL A 461 12.57 -2.81 31.96
N THR A 462 13.38 -3.61 32.67
CA THR A 462 13.74 -3.33 34.07
C THR A 462 14.63 -2.09 34.18
N ASP A 463 14.38 -1.26 35.20
CA ASP A 463 15.07 0.01 35.42
C ASP A 463 16.60 -0.12 35.39
N GLY A 464 17.26 0.78 34.64
CA GLY A 464 18.72 0.88 34.56
C GLY A 464 19.40 0.13 33.40
N PHE A 465 18.64 -0.54 32.52
CA PHE A 465 19.19 -1.26 31.37
C PHE A 465 18.97 -0.50 30.05
N ASN A 466 20.05 0.00 29.43
CA ASN A 466 20.03 0.47 28.05
C ASN A 466 20.14 -0.73 27.11
N LEU A 467 19.02 -1.20 26.56
CA LEU A 467 18.99 -2.33 25.62
C LEU A 467 19.80 -2.09 24.34
N ILE A 468 20.01 -0.82 23.98
CA ILE A 468 20.66 -0.44 22.72
C ILE A 468 21.95 0.29 23.08
N SER A 469 23.03 -0.47 23.07
CA SER A 469 24.38 0.10 23.13
C SER A 469 24.69 0.80 21.80
N PRO A 470 25.51 1.87 21.77
CA PRO A 470 26.11 2.40 20.53
C PRO A 470 26.95 1.38 19.71
N LYS A 471 27.00 0.12 20.15
CA LYS A 471 27.64 -1.03 19.47
C LYS A 471 26.72 -1.77 18.48
N CYS A 472 25.55 -1.22 18.17
CA CYS A 472 24.53 -1.81 17.30
C CYS A 472 24.27 -0.94 16.06
N PRO A 473 25.24 -0.78 15.13
CA PRO A 473 25.12 0.17 14.03
C PRO A 473 24.01 -0.18 13.00
N ASN A 474 23.53 -1.43 12.97
CA ASN A 474 22.61 -1.93 11.94
C ASN A 474 21.16 -2.09 12.41
N PHE A 475 20.81 -1.60 13.61
CA PHE A 475 19.43 -1.67 14.12
C PHE A 475 18.78 -0.29 14.09
N GLU A 476 17.59 -0.24 13.53
CA GLU A 476 16.71 0.92 13.55
C GLU A 476 15.59 0.71 14.59
N ASN A 477 15.28 1.78 15.33
CA ASN A 477 14.21 1.80 16.32
C ASN A 477 12.95 2.35 15.66
N VAL A 478 11.90 1.54 15.60
CA VAL A 478 10.66 1.91 14.95
C VAL A 478 9.55 2.01 16.00
N ALA A 479 9.04 3.22 16.19
CA ALA A 479 7.96 3.50 17.13
C ALA A 479 6.59 3.20 16.52
N THR A 480 5.68 2.66 17.33
CA THR A 480 4.29 2.35 16.98
C THR A 480 3.34 2.78 18.10
N VAL A 481 2.04 2.78 17.83
CA VAL A 481 1.00 3.03 18.85
C VAL A 481 1.02 2.05 20.03
N ASP A 482 1.64 0.88 19.85
CA ASP A 482 1.69 -0.22 20.82
C ASP A 482 3.04 -0.33 21.55
N GLY A 483 4.06 0.39 21.10
CA GLY A 483 5.44 0.33 21.63
C GLY A 483 6.49 0.45 20.52
N THR A 484 7.73 0.10 20.83
CA THR A 484 8.86 0.18 19.89
C THR A 484 9.34 -1.21 19.50
N PHE A 485 9.61 -1.44 18.22
CA PHE A 485 10.34 -2.62 17.75
C PHE A 485 11.70 -2.26 17.14
N PHE A 486 12.54 -3.26 16.99
CA PHE A 486 13.85 -3.14 16.33
C PHE A 486 13.82 -3.88 15.00
N GLN A 487 14.33 -3.23 13.97
CA GLN A 487 14.48 -3.81 12.64
C GLN A 487 15.92 -3.63 12.14
N LEU A 488 16.38 -4.55 11.28
CA LEU A 488 17.68 -4.43 10.61
C LEU A 488 17.59 -3.39 9.49
N SER A 489 18.58 -2.50 9.41
CA SER A 489 18.66 -1.45 8.38
C SER A 489 19.32 -1.90 7.06
N ASN A 490 19.97 -3.07 7.05
CA ASN A 490 20.70 -3.58 5.88
C ASN A 490 20.04 -4.84 5.29
N GLN A 491 19.68 -4.80 4.00
CA GLN A 491 19.07 -5.90 3.27
C GLN A 491 19.98 -7.13 3.15
N GLU A 492 21.31 -6.95 3.05
CA GLU A 492 22.26 -8.07 2.97
C GLU A 492 22.29 -8.90 4.26
N ASP A 493 22.08 -8.25 5.42
CA ASP A 493 21.93 -8.95 6.70
C ASP A 493 20.60 -9.70 6.78
N ILE A 494 19.54 -9.19 6.14
CA ILE A 494 18.21 -9.82 6.13
C ILE A 494 18.23 -11.10 5.28
N ASP A 495 18.77 -11.03 4.06
CA ASP A 495 18.78 -12.14 3.09
C ASP A 495 19.57 -13.38 3.60
N TYR A 496 20.48 -13.19 4.56
CA TYR A 496 21.24 -14.27 5.20
C TYR A 496 20.48 -15.02 6.31
N ILE A 497 19.34 -14.50 6.79
CA ILE A 497 18.78 -14.83 8.11
C ILE A 497 17.32 -15.34 8.05
N ILE A 498 16.67 -15.35 6.88
CA ILE A 498 15.25 -15.75 6.77
C ILE A 498 15.06 -17.26 6.99
N MET A 499 14.31 -17.62 8.04
CA MET A 499 13.69 -18.95 8.20
C MET A 499 12.19 -18.82 7.91
N ASP A 500 11.68 -19.56 6.92
CA ASP A 500 10.26 -19.54 6.53
C ASP A 500 9.35 -19.97 7.70
N GLN A 501 8.29 -19.19 7.93
CA GLN A 501 7.51 -19.14 9.16
C GLN A 501 6.42 -20.23 9.26
N LYS A 502 6.21 -21.09 8.26
CA LYS A 502 5.00 -21.94 8.14
C LYS A 502 4.95 -23.25 8.96
N VAL A 503 5.86 -23.46 9.91
CA VAL A 503 5.94 -24.71 10.72
C VAL A 503 5.29 -24.56 12.11
N PRO A 504 4.43 -25.49 12.56
CA PRO A 504 3.82 -25.44 13.89
C PRO A 504 4.83 -25.74 15.03
N GLY A 505 4.87 -24.88 16.06
CA GLY A 505 5.69 -25.05 17.28
C GLY A 505 6.20 -23.71 17.87
N PRO A 506 6.73 -23.69 19.12
CA PRO A 506 7.31 -22.49 19.74
C PRO A 506 8.49 -21.92 18.93
N LEU A 507 8.49 -20.61 18.64
CA LEU A 507 9.47 -19.95 17.76
C LEU A 507 10.93 -20.22 18.18
N LEU A 508 11.24 -20.17 19.48
CA LEU A 508 12.61 -20.38 19.97
C LEU A 508 13.12 -21.82 19.72
N GLU A 509 12.25 -22.81 19.80
CA GLU A 509 12.59 -24.21 19.50
C GLU A 509 12.87 -24.40 18.00
N ARG A 510 12.11 -23.71 17.14
CA ARG A 510 12.33 -23.68 15.68
C ARG A 510 13.69 -23.08 15.33
N ILE A 511 14.02 -21.95 15.96
CA ILE A 511 15.32 -21.27 15.78
C ILE A 511 16.46 -22.21 16.17
N ASN A 512 16.35 -22.89 17.31
CA ASN A 512 17.38 -23.82 17.77
C ASN A 512 17.62 -24.98 16.80
N LEU A 513 16.56 -25.59 16.27
CA LEU A 513 16.63 -26.71 15.32
C LEU A 513 17.26 -26.30 13.99
N ALA A 514 16.79 -25.22 13.37
CA ALA A 514 17.29 -24.79 12.07
C ALA A 514 18.72 -24.21 12.17
N SER A 515 19.08 -23.58 13.29
CA SER A 515 20.46 -23.16 13.56
C SER A 515 21.42 -24.34 13.67
N PHE A 516 20.97 -25.43 14.31
CA PHE A 516 21.75 -26.66 14.36
C PHE A 516 21.98 -27.22 12.94
N LEU A 517 20.95 -27.26 12.10
CA LEU A 517 21.08 -27.73 10.72
C LEU A 517 22.05 -26.85 9.91
N MET A 518 21.89 -25.52 9.95
CA MET A 518 22.76 -24.57 9.21
C MET A 518 24.23 -24.63 9.65
N LYS A 519 24.51 -24.66 10.96
CA LYS A 519 25.87 -24.75 11.52
C LYS A 519 26.61 -26.02 11.10
N ASN A 520 25.87 -27.08 10.78
CA ASN A 520 26.42 -28.35 10.32
C ASN A 520 26.55 -28.41 8.78
N LEU A 521 25.78 -27.61 8.05
CA LEU A 521 25.84 -27.50 6.58
C LEU A 521 26.99 -26.60 6.09
N GLU A 522 27.30 -25.51 6.79
CA GLU A 522 28.43 -24.60 6.45
C GLU A 522 29.81 -25.30 6.48
N LYS A 523 29.92 -26.46 7.13
CA LYS A 523 31.18 -27.21 7.27
C LYS A 523 31.42 -28.20 6.14
N ILE A 524 30.54 -28.23 5.14
CA ILE A 524 30.67 -29.09 3.96
C ILE A 524 31.51 -28.36 2.91
N PRO A 525 32.71 -28.85 2.54
CA PRO A 525 33.57 -28.15 1.58
C PRO A 525 32.94 -28.12 0.18
N ASN A 526 32.97 -26.95 -0.46
CA ASN A 526 32.56 -26.71 -1.84
C ASN A 526 33.26 -27.68 -2.82
N LYS A 527 32.57 -28.76 -3.18
CA LYS A 527 32.91 -29.61 -4.33
C LYS A 527 31.63 -29.82 -5.16
N PRO A 528 31.73 -29.92 -6.50
CA PRO A 528 30.57 -29.87 -7.42
C PRO A 528 29.58 -31.05 -7.31
N ARG A 529 29.89 -32.11 -6.55
CA ARG A 529 28.92 -33.18 -6.20
C ARG A 529 28.09 -32.87 -4.95
N PHE A 530 28.44 -31.82 -4.21
CA PHE A 530 27.78 -31.40 -2.97
C PHE A 530 26.76 -30.29 -3.17
N SER A 531 26.76 -29.60 -4.33
CA SER A 531 25.71 -28.64 -4.69
C SER A 531 24.35 -29.32 -4.76
N LEU A 532 24.28 -30.56 -5.26
CA LEU A 532 23.04 -31.32 -5.32
C LEU A 532 22.49 -31.67 -3.93
N LEU A 533 23.36 -32.01 -2.97
CA LEU A 533 22.95 -32.35 -1.60
C LEU A 533 22.59 -31.09 -0.82
N LEU A 534 23.28 -29.96 -1.07
CA LEU A 534 22.95 -28.66 -0.50
C LEU A 534 21.66 -28.07 -1.10
N GLU A 535 21.43 -28.19 -2.41
CA GLU A 535 20.17 -27.85 -3.09
C GLU A 535 19.05 -28.75 -2.63
N GLN A 536 19.26 -30.07 -2.56
CA GLN A 536 18.24 -31.00 -2.07
C GLN A 536 17.91 -30.74 -0.61
N THR A 537 18.89 -30.42 0.24
CA THR A 537 18.63 -30.08 1.65
C THR A 537 17.95 -28.71 1.80
N LYS A 538 18.31 -27.72 0.96
CA LYS A 538 17.59 -26.43 0.89
C LYS A 538 16.15 -26.60 0.40
N ASN A 539 15.93 -27.41 -0.64
CA ASN A 539 14.61 -27.75 -1.16
C ASN A 539 13.80 -28.52 -0.10
N ILE A 540 14.41 -29.47 0.61
CA ILE A 540 13.77 -30.24 1.70
C ILE A 540 13.45 -29.35 2.91
N ILE A 541 14.31 -28.40 3.29
CA ILE A 541 14.00 -27.41 4.34
C ILE A 541 12.86 -26.49 3.88
N SER A 542 12.81 -26.14 2.59
CA SER A 542 11.72 -25.36 2.01
C SER A 542 10.42 -26.15 1.83
N ASP A 543 10.49 -27.48 1.75
CA ASP A 543 9.35 -28.39 1.60
C ASP A 543 8.90 -28.98 2.95
N PHE A 544 9.69 -28.79 4.00
CA PHE A 544 9.37 -29.14 5.39
C PHE A 544 8.10 -28.38 5.83
N GLY A 545 6.98 -29.09 5.93
CA GLY A 545 5.66 -28.53 6.27
C GLY A 545 4.78 -28.07 5.10
N LYS A 546 5.16 -28.29 3.82
CA LYS A 546 4.30 -27.96 2.66
C LYS A 546 3.26 -29.03 2.33
N ASP A 547 3.59 -30.30 2.53
CA ASP A 547 2.62 -31.38 2.45
C ASP A 547 2.18 -31.70 3.88
N GLY A 548 0.88 -31.61 4.17
CA GLY A 548 0.26 -31.78 5.49
C GLY A 548 0.43 -33.16 6.14
N SER A 549 1.66 -33.68 6.17
CA SER A 549 2.09 -34.89 6.85
C SER A 549 2.24 -34.58 8.35
N SER A 550 1.47 -35.31 9.15
CA SER A 550 1.22 -35.02 10.56
C SER A 550 2.31 -35.54 11.51
N ASN A 551 3.54 -35.81 11.03
CA ASN A 551 4.57 -36.41 11.87
C ASN A 551 6.00 -35.92 11.56
N PRO A 552 6.51 -34.91 12.27
CA PRO A 552 7.87 -34.39 12.15
C PRO A 552 8.97 -35.47 12.34
N CYS A 553 8.69 -36.52 13.13
CA CYS A 553 9.63 -37.62 13.31
C CYS A 553 9.76 -38.49 12.05
N LEU A 554 8.70 -38.61 11.25
CA LEU A 554 8.73 -39.33 9.98
C LEU A 554 9.56 -38.57 8.94
N GLU A 555 9.42 -37.26 8.88
CA GLU A 555 10.16 -36.40 7.95
C GLU A 555 11.66 -36.38 8.27
N ILE A 556 12.02 -36.31 9.56
CA ILE A 556 13.43 -36.43 9.96
C ILE A 556 13.97 -37.83 9.68
N ARG A 557 13.17 -38.89 9.85
CA ARG A 557 13.56 -40.24 9.42
C ARG A 557 13.80 -40.32 7.91
N ILE A 558 12.98 -39.67 7.09
CA ILE A 558 13.19 -39.60 5.63
C ILE A 558 14.51 -38.90 5.31
N ILE A 559 14.82 -37.79 5.99
CA ILE A 559 16.10 -37.08 5.84
C ILE A 559 17.29 -37.99 6.20
N ILE A 560 17.20 -38.68 7.33
CA ILE A 560 18.23 -39.61 7.78
C ILE A 560 18.37 -40.79 6.80
N ALA A 561 17.27 -41.24 6.21
CA ALA A 561 17.27 -42.32 5.22
C ALA A 561 17.99 -41.89 3.94
N GLU A 562 17.78 -40.68 3.44
CA GLU A 562 18.50 -40.17 2.27
C GLU A 562 20.00 -39.93 2.56
N ILE A 563 20.34 -39.55 3.78
CA ILE A 563 21.74 -39.49 4.24
C ILE A 563 22.37 -40.89 4.24
N GLN A 564 21.69 -41.89 4.81
CA GLN A 564 22.15 -43.29 4.80
C GLN A 564 22.35 -43.80 3.37
N LYS A 565 21.39 -43.55 2.48
CA LYS A 565 21.44 -43.92 1.06
C LYS A 565 22.62 -43.29 0.34
N SER A 566 22.88 -42.02 0.60
CA SER A 566 24.04 -41.31 0.06
C SER A 566 25.36 -41.90 0.56
N LEU A 567 25.45 -42.26 1.85
CA LEU A 567 26.63 -42.91 2.41
C LEU A 567 26.84 -44.33 1.86
N VAL A 568 25.78 -45.04 1.49
CA VAL A 568 25.84 -46.33 0.78
C VAL A 568 26.39 -46.13 -0.63
N ILE A 569 25.85 -45.17 -1.39
CA ILE A 569 26.31 -44.85 -2.76
C ILE A 569 27.80 -44.44 -2.75
N LEU A 570 28.24 -43.74 -1.71
CA LEU A 570 29.62 -43.30 -1.54
C LEU A 570 30.54 -44.38 -0.95
N ASN A 571 30.05 -45.60 -0.73
CA ASN A 571 30.76 -46.75 -0.15
C ASN A 571 31.31 -46.51 1.27
N PHE A 572 30.72 -45.57 2.03
CA PHE A 572 31.01 -45.40 3.46
C PHE A 572 30.14 -46.30 4.34
N LEU A 573 28.97 -46.70 3.82
CA LEU A 573 28.16 -47.81 4.32
C LEU A 573 28.19 -48.97 3.31
N PRO A 574 27.99 -50.22 3.75
CA PRO A 574 27.89 -51.36 2.85
C PRO A 574 26.78 -51.19 1.81
N ALA A 575 26.96 -51.72 0.60
CA ALA A 575 25.94 -51.70 -0.46
C ALA A 575 24.59 -52.31 -0.04
N GLN A 576 24.61 -53.17 0.98
CA GLN A 576 23.44 -53.88 1.53
C GLN A 576 22.93 -53.27 2.85
N PHE A 577 23.40 -52.07 3.22
CA PHE A 577 23.01 -51.42 4.46
C PHE A 577 21.53 -51.05 4.44
N HIS A 578 20.82 -51.41 5.50
CA HIS A 578 19.38 -51.17 5.59
C HIS A 578 19.12 -49.68 5.87
N ILE A 579 18.45 -49.01 4.92
CA ILE A 579 18.12 -47.59 5.01
C ILE A 579 16.74 -47.48 5.68
N ASP A 580 16.72 -47.03 6.93
CA ASP A 580 15.53 -46.99 7.78
C ASP A 580 15.26 -45.63 8.42
N GLY A 581 16.11 -44.64 8.16
CA GLY A 581 15.96 -43.31 8.73
C GLY A 581 16.31 -43.23 10.21
N THR A 582 16.94 -44.26 10.78
CA THR A 582 17.40 -44.25 12.17
C THR A 582 18.88 -43.89 12.23
N PHE A 583 19.26 -43.03 13.17
CA PHE A 583 20.66 -42.60 13.33
C PHE A 583 21.48 -43.66 14.07
N SER A 584 21.64 -44.84 13.45
CA SER A 584 22.33 -45.99 14.04
C SER A 584 23.82 -45.72 14.25
N ASP A 585 24.45 -46.48 15.16
CA ASP A 585 25.90 -46.40 15.39
C ASP A 585 26.70 -46.65 14.11
N SER A 586 26.19 -47.48 13.21
CA SER A 586 26.82 -47.74 11.91
C SER A 586 26.73 -46.52 10.99
N THR A 587 25.57 -45.86 10.94
CA THR A 587 25.36 -44.60 10.21
C THR A 587 26.28 -43.51 10.76
N VAL A 588 26.38 -43.40 12.08
CA VAL A 588 27.25 -42.44 12.78
C VAL A 588 28.72 -42.73 12.51
N LEU A 589 29.16 -43.99 12.61
CA LEU A 589 30.55 -44.37 12.35
C LEU A 589 30.93 -44.17 10.88
N ALA A 590 30.02 -44.44 9.95
CA ALA A 590 30.22 -44.18 8.52
C ALA A 590 30.30 -42.68 8.23
N LEU A 591 29.43 -41.87 8.84
CA LEU A 591 29.52 -40.41 8.83
C LEU A 591 30.83 -39.93 9.45
N GLN A 592 31.22 -40.44 10.61
CA GLN A 592 32.48 -40.08 11.26
C GLN A 592 33.69 -40.51 10.44
N LYS A 593 33.64 -41.64 9.72
CA LYS A 593 34.69 -42.10 8.82
C LYS A 593 34.76 -41.24 7.55
N TYR A 594 33.60 -40.89 7.01
CA TYR A 594 33.45 -39.94 5.91
C TYR A 594 34.01 -38.56 6.29
N LEU A 595 33.66 -38.09 7.48
CA LEU A 595 34.01 -36.78 8.01
C LEU A 595 35.40 -36.76 8.65
N LYS A 596 36.00 -37.90 9.04
CA LYS A 596 37.41 -37.98 9.48
C LYS A 596 38.40 -37.59 8.37
N ASN A 597 38.01 -37.77 7.12
CA ASN A 597 38.78 -37.25 5.99
C ASN A 597 38.65 -35.72 5.85
N SER A 598 37.73 -35.09 6.57
CA SER A 598 37.69 -33.64 6.79
C SER A 598 38.36 -33.33 8.14
N LYS A 599 39.42 -32.54 8.14
CA LYS A 599 40.29 -32.39 9.32
C LYS A 599 39.64 -31.72 10.55
N ASN A 600 38.37 -31.30 10.50
CA ASN A 600 37.76 -30.41 11.49
C ASN A 600 36.42 -30.91 12.09
N PHE A 601 36.14 -32.22 12.14
CA PHE A 601 34.86 -32.72 12.64
C PHE A 601 34.97 -33.83 13.70
N VAL A 602 34.33 -33.63 14.87
CA VAL A 602 34.13 -34.67 15.91
C VAL A 602 32.69 -34.56 16.41
N ILE A 603 31.86 -35.60 16.17
CA ILE A 603 30.59 -35.76 16.88
C ILE A 603 30.93 -36.22 18.30
N ASN A 604 30.77 -35.35 19.30
CA ASN A 604 31.00 -35.76 20.67
C ASN A 604 29.78 -36.53 21.24
N LYS A 605 30.00 -37.29 22.32
CA LYS A 605 28.97 -38.12 22.95
C LYS A 605 27.70 -37.36 23.35
N LYS A 606 27.78 -36.07 23.69
CA LYS A 606 26.64 -35.27 24.12
C LYS A 606 25.66 -35.04 22.96
N ILE A 607 26.18 -34.68 21.79
CA ILE A 607 25.40 -34.45 20.56
C ILE A 607 24.72 -35.75 20.08
N TYR A 608 25.39 -36.89 20.25
CA TYR A 608 24.83 -38.21 19.97
C TYR A 608 23.64 -38.56 20.87
N PHE A 609 23.73 -38.27 22.18
CA PHE A 609 22.64 -38.53 23.11
C PHE A 609 21.43 -37.60 22.86
N ASP A 610 21.65 -36.33 22.52
CA ASP A 610 20.56 -35.38 22.29
C ASP A 610 19.76 -35.71 21.01
N LEU A 611 20.43 -36.17 19.94
CA LEU A 611 19.78 -36.64 18.71
C LEU A 611 19.01 -37.96 18.90
N ILE A 612 19.59 -38.91 19.65
CA ILE A 612 18.90 -40.17 19.97
C ILE A 612 17.66 -39.92 20.83
N LYS A 613 17.75 -38.98 21.79
CA LYS A 613 16.63 -38.64 22.68
C LYS A 613 15.47 -37.95 21.94
N PHE A 614 15.76 -37.27 20.83
CA PHE A 614 14.76 -36.63 19.97
C PHE A 614 14.12 -37.58 18.95
N LEU A 615 14.80 -38.67 18.58
CA LEU A 615 14.38 -39.60 17.51
C LEU A 615 13.92 -40.98 17.99
N SER A 616 14.10 -41.25 19.28
CA SER A 616 13.51 -42.42 19.93
C SER A 616 12.02 -42.13 20.17
N PRO A 617 11.12 -43.09 19.89
CA PRO A 617 9.68 -42.91 20.08
C PRO A 617 9.29 -42.56 21.51
#